data_AF-X0TNJ7-F1
#
_entry.id   AF-X0TNJ7-F1
#
_cell.length_a   1.000
_cell.length_b   1.000
_cell.length_c   1.000
_cell.angle_alpha   90.00
_cell.angle_beta   90.00
_cell.angle_gamma   90.00
#
_symmetry.space_group_name_H-M   'P 1'
#
loop_
_entity.id
_entity.type
_entity.pdbx_description
1 polymer ?
#
loop_
_entity_poly.entity_id
_entity_poly.type
_entity_poly.pdbx_seq_one_letter_code
_entity_poly.pdbx_strand_id
1 'polypeptide(L)'
;MDASRLFGVAIFLVTCLAVGIRLLVLAARTRQGPELALGLTLFASGGLGGILYFLGTSRAEELGEFAVWVRGSGRLCLTAGALTLWGFTWRVFRPGKGRIL
;
A
#
# COMPACT_ATOMS: atom_id res chain seq x y z
N MET A 1 16.71 17.20 5.07
CA MET A 1 16.47 15.75 5.29
C MET A 1 17.79 15.03 5.15
N ASP A 2 18.15 14.18 6.10
CA ASP A 2 19.42 13.45 6.06
C ASP A 2 19.41 12.41 4.92
N ALA A 3 20.52 12.29 4.18
CA ALA A 3 20.62 11.40 3.02
C ALA A 3 20.27 9.94 3.34
N SER A 4 20.60 9.49 4.56
CA SER A 4 20.26 8.15 5.06
C SER A 4 18.76 7.90 5.13
N ARG A 5 17.96 8.92 5.47
CA ARG A 5 16.50 8.81 5.54
C ARG A 5 15.88 8.67 4.15
N LEU A 6 16.37 9.44 3.18
CA LEU A 6 15.93 9.33 1.79
C LEU A 6 16.23 7.96 1.20
N PHE A 7 17.43 7.43 1.50
CA PHE A 7 17.84 6.11 1.05
C PHE A 7 16.95 5.02 1.67
N GLY A 8 16.65 5.12 2.97
CA GLY A 8 15.74 4.20 3.66
C GLY A 8 14.32 4.21 3.08
N VAL A 9 13.78 5.40 2.80
CA VAL A 9 12.46 5.54 2.16
C VAL A 9 12.47 4.94 0.76
N ALA A 10 13.49 5.22 -0.06
CA ALA A 10 13.58 4.67 -1.41
C ALA A 10 13.63 3.13 -1.41
N ILE A 11 14.47 2.54 -0.54
CA ILE A 11 14.53 1.08 -0.39
C ILE A 11 13.18 0.52 0.06
N PHE A 12 12.54 1.16 1.04
CA PHE A 12 11.24 0.73 1.53
C PHE A 12 10.19 0.73 0.41
N LEU A 13 10.07 1.81 -0.36
CA LEU A 13 9.12 1.93 -1.47
C LEU A 13 9.37 0.87 -2.55
N VAL A 14 10.63 0.68 -2.95
CA VAL A 14 11.03 -0.35 -3.94
C VAL A 14 10.72 -1.74 -3.42
N THR A 15 11.00 -2.01 -2.15
CA THR A 15 10.71 -3.31 -1.52
C THR A 15 9.22 -3.58 -1.47
N CYS A 16 8.40 -2.60 -1.04
CA CYS A 16 6.94 -2.72 -1.04
C CYS A 16 6.38 -2.99 -2.43
N LEU A 17 6.91 -2.31 -3.46
CA LEU A 17 6.49 -2.52 -4.85
C LEU A 17 6.86 -3.92 -5.35
N ALA A 18 8.11 -4.35 -5.15
CA ALA A 18 8.59 -5.65 -5.60
C ALA A 18 7.87 -6.81 -4.90
N VAL A 19 7.72 -6.73 -3.58
CA VAL A 19 7.02 -7.74 -2.79
C VAL A 19 5.52 -7.72 -3.11
N GLY A 20 4.91 -6.54 -3.22
CA GLY A 20 3.50 -6.38 -3.58
C GLY A 20 3.17 -7.01 -4.94
N ILE A 21 3.96 -6.72 -5.98
CA ILE A 21 3.80 -7.32 -7.32
C ILE A 21 3.97 -8.84 -7.24
N ARG A 22 4.99 -9.33 -6.54
CA ARG A 22 5.24 -10.78 -6.43
C ARG A 22 4.08 -11.50 -5.73
N LEU A 23 3.50 -10.90 -4.70
CA LEU A 23 2.33 -11.43 -4.00
C LEU A 23 1.06 -11.35 -4.85
N LEU A 24 0.87 -10.29 -5.65
CA LEU A 24 -0.23 -10.22 -6.61
C LEU A 24 -0.13 -11.29 -7.69
N VAL A 25 1.08 -11.53 -8.22
CA VAL A 25 1.34 -12.63 -9.17
C VAL A 25 1.13 -13.98 -8.52
N LEU A 26 1.55 -14.17 -7.27
CA LEU A 26 1.32 -15.40 -6.52
C LEU A 26 -0.17 -15.63 -6.31
N ALA A 27 -0.90 -14.61 -5.86
CA ALA A 27 -2.34 -14.65 -5.69
C ALA A 27 -3.10 -14.98 -6.98
N ALA A 28 -2.63 -14.49 -8.13
CA ALA A 28 -3.19 -14.86 -9.42
C ALA A 28 -3.01 -16.36 -9.75
N ARG A 29 -1.95 -16.99 -9.24
CA ARG A 29 -1.66 -18.41 -9.43
C ARG A 29 -2.35 -19.31 -8.40
N THR A 30 -2.36 -18.92 -7.14
CA THR A 30 -2.86 -19.72 -6.01
C THR A 30 -4.34 -19.50 -5.72
N ARG A 31 -4.90 -18.36 -6.19
CA ARG A 31 -6.23 -17.83 -5.82
C ARG A 31 -6.45 -17.71 -4.31
N GLN A 32 -5.37 -17.59 -3.53
CA GLN A 32 -5.48 -17.43 -2.09
C GLN A 32 -5.74 -15.97 -1.71
N GLY A 33 -6.84 -15.74 -0.97
CA GLY A 33 -7.22 -14.43 -0.42
C GLY A 33 -6.13 -13.69 0.37
N PRO A 34 -5.31 -14.33 1.24
CA PRO A 34 -4.27 -13.62 2.00
C PRO A 34 -3.20 -12.97 1.13
N GLU A 35 -2.74 -13.69 0.12
CA GLU A 35 -1.69 -13.21 -0.77
C GLU A 35 -2.19 -12.03 -1.60
N LEU A 36 -3.45 -12.08 -2.02
CA LEU A 36 -4.10 -10.98 -2.73
C LEU A 36 -4.22 -9.74 -1.83
N ALA A 37 -4.70 -9.90 -0.60
CA ALA A 37 -4.86 -8.80 0.33
C ALA A 37 -3.51 -8.15 0.70
N LEU A 38 -2.52 -8.95 1.07
CA LEU A 38 -1.17 -8.46 1.40
C LEU A 38 -0.49 -7.83 0.20
N GLY A 39 -0.62 -8.43 -0.98
CA GLY A 39 -0.09 -7.89 -2.23
C GLY A 39 -0.71 -6.54 -2.57
N LEU A 40 -2.04 -6.42 -2.47
CA LEU A 40 -2.76 -5.17 -2.74
C LEU A 40 -2.38 -4.08 -1.73
N THR A 41 -2.30 -4.43 -0.44
CA THR A 41 -1.89 -3.47 0.60
C THR A 41 -0.48 -2.97 0.33
N LEU A 42 0.51 -3.85 0.14
CA LEU A 42 1.90 -3.44 -0.07
C LEU A 42 2.09 -2.65 -1.37
N PHE A 43 1.40 -3.05 -2.43
CA PHE A 43 1.45 -2.36 -3.72
C PHE A 43 0.77 -0.98 -3.67
N ALA A 44 -0.46 -0.91 -3.14
CA ALA A 44 -1.24 0.32 -3.11
C ALA A 44 -0.76 1.29 -2.03
N SER A 45 -0.52 0.85 -0.80
CA SER A 45 -0.10 1.75 0.29
C SER A 45 1.41 2.02 0.24
N GLY A 46 2.22 0.97 0.16
CA GLY A 46 3.68 1.08 0.22
C GLY A 46 4.29 1.59 -1.08
N GLY A 47 3.96 0.95 -2.21
CA GLY A 47 4.49 1.33 -3.52
C GLY A 47 3.89 2.63 -4.04
N LEU A 48 2.70 2.54 -4.64
CA LEU A 48 2.06 3.67 -5.32
C LEU A 48 1.71 4.82 -4.36
N GLY A 49 1.00 4.54 -3.27
CA GLY A 49 0.57 5.56 -2.31
C GLY A 49 1.74 6.30 -1.68
N GLY A 50 2.78 5.56 -1.27
CA GLY A 50 4.01 6.11 -0.73
C GLY A 50 4.75 7.00 -1.73
N ILE A 51 4.93 6.55 -2.98
CA ILE A 51 5.58 7.32 -4.04
C ILE A 51 4.80 8.61 -4.33
N LEU A 52 3.49 8.52 -4.60
CA LEU A 52 2.68 9.70 -4.92
C LEU A 52 2.64 10.70 -3.76
N TYR A 53 2.43 10.21 -2.54
CA TYR A 53 2.42 11.08 -1.37
C TYR A 53 3.76 11.79 -1.21
N PHE A 54 4.87 11.04 -1.29
CA PHE A 54 6.21 11.58 -1.13
C PHE A 54 6.55 12.60 -2.22
N LEU A 55 6.21 12.31 -3.48
CA LEU A 55 6.40 13.22 -4.62
C LEU A 55 5.62 14.53 -4.43
N GLY A 56 4.34 14.43 -4.06
CA GLY A 56 3.49 15.60 -3.79
C GLY A 56 3.96 16.44 -2.61
N THR A 57 4.66 15.86 -1.62
CA THR A 57 5.35 16.60 -0.56
C THR A 57 6.62 17.27 -1.02
N SER A 58 7.50 16.51 -1.68
CA SER A 58 8.89 16.89 -1.91
C SER A 58 9.04 17.82 -3.11
N ARG A 59 8.10 17.78 -4.05
CA ARG A 59 8.05 18.63 -5.24
C ARG A 59 6.89 19.61 -5.21
N ALA A 60 6.40 19.95 -4.01
CA ALA A 60 5.23 20.81 -3.85
C ALA A 60 5.38 22.18 -4.53
N GLU A 61 6.57 22.79 -4.47
CA GLU A 61 6.84 24.08 -5.13
C GLU A 61 6.84 23.98 -6.66
N GLU A 62 7.35 22.89 -7.23
CA GLU A 62 7.35 22.65 -8.68
C GLU A 62 5.95 22.27 -9.21
N LEU A 63 5.16 21.56 -8.40
CA LEU A 63 3.84 21.07 -8.76
C LEU A 63 2.72 22.11 -8.50
N GLY A 64 2.96 23.14 -7.68
CA GLY A 64 1.95 24.14 -7.33
C GLY A 64 0.66 23.53 -6.80
N GLU A 65 -0.50 23.96 -7.32
CA GLU A 65 -1.81 23.39 -6.95
C GLU A 65 -1.95 21.90 -7.29
N PHE A 66 -1.21 21.41 -8.29
CA PHE A 66 -1.21 19.99 -8.66
C PHE A 66 -0.64 19.10 -7.55
N ALA A 67 0.19 19.65 -6.67
CA ALA A 67 0.74 18.93 -5.52
C ALA A 67 -0.37 18.41 -4.60
N VAL A 68 -1.46 19.18 -4.44
CA VAL A 68 -2.60 18.79 -3.61
C VAL A 68 -3.30 17.55 -4.16
N TRP A 69 -3.49 17.49 -5.47
CA TRP A 69 -4.09 16.34 -6.15
C TRP A 69 -3.19 15.10 -6.11
N VAL A 70 -1.89 15.27 -6.33
CA VAL A 70 -0.89 14.18 -6.25
C VAL A 70 -0.82 13.62 -4.83
N ARG A 71 -0.81 14.49 -3.82
CA ARG A 71 -0.76 14.10 -2.41
C ARG A 71 -2.09 13.47 -1.95
N GLY A 72 -3.22 14.00 -2.43
CA GLY A 72 -4.55 13.48 -2.18
C GLY A 72 -4.75 12.07 -2.75
N SER A 73 -4.37 11.85 -4.01
CA SER A 73 -4.40 10.52 -4.64
C SER A 73 -3.46 9.52 -3.94
N GLY A 74 -2.26 9.95 -3.51
CA GLY A 74 -1.39 9.14 -2.66
C GLY A 74 -2.05 8.75 -1.33
N ARG A 75 -2.73 9.70 -0.68
CA ARG A 75 -3.49 9.47 0.57
C ARG A 75 -4.63 8.46 0.36
N LEU A 76 -5.34 8.53 -0.76
CA LEU A 76 -6.41 7.59 -1.10
C LEU A 76 -5.86 6.17 -1.34
N CYS A 77 -4.70 6.04 -1.98
CA CYS A 77 -4.04 4.74 -2.13
C CYS A 77 -3.63 4.14 -0.78
N LEU A 78 -3.10 4.98 0.14
CA LEU A 78 -2.76 4.57 1.50
C LEU A 78 -3.99 4.07 2.27
N THR A 79 -5.10 4.81 2.22
CA THR A 79 -6.34 4.41 2.91
C THR A 79 -6.98 3.18 2.28
N ALA A 80 -6.96 3.05 0.95
CA ALA A 80 -7.44 1.84 0.26
C ALA A 80 -6.63 0.60 0.66
N GLY A 81 -5.30 0.72 0.77
CA GLY A 81 -4.43 -0.35 1.26
C GLY A 81 -4.71 -0.73 2.72
N ALA A 82 -5.00 0.26 3.57
CA ALA A 82 -5.38 0.01 4.97
C ALA A 82 -6.75 -0.65 5.10
N LEU A 83 -7.73 -0.24 4.29
CA LEU A 83 -9.08 -0.82 4.27
C LEU A 83 -9.08 -2.27 3.77
N THR A 84 -8.26 -2.58 2.77
CA THR A 84 -8.09 -3.96 2.28
C THR A 84 -7.46 -4.84 3.34
N LEU A 85 -6.44 -4.35 4.06
CA LEU A 85 -5.85 -5.08 5.18
C LEU A 85 -6.87 -5.28 6.31
N TRP A 86 -7.58 -4.23 6.71
CA TRP A 86 -8.59 -4.29 7.77
C TRP A 86 -9.72 -5.27 7.43
N GLY A 87 -10.26 -5.22 6.20
CA GLY A 87 -11.29 -6.14 5.75
C GLY A 87 -10.80 -7.60 5.72
N PHE A 88 -9.54 -7.82 5.32
CA PHE A 88 -8.94 -9.15 5.33
C PHE A 88 -8.71 -9.67 6.75
N THR A 89 -8.13 -8.85 7.63
CA THR A 89 -7.94 -9.17 9.05
C THR A 89 -9.29 -9.49 9.70
N TRP A 90 -10.32 -8.72 9.41
CA TRP A 90 -11.67 -8.98 9.91
C TRP A 90 -12.21 -10.33 9.45
N ARG A 91 -12.02 -10.69 8.18
CA ARG A 91 -12.46 -11.98 7.63
C ARG A 91 -11.70 -13.17 8.24
N VAL A 92 -10.42 -13.03 8.54
CA VAL A 92 -9.57 -14.11 9.08
C VAL A 92 -9.79 -14.28 10.59
N PHE A 93 -9.82 -13.18 11.35
CA PHE A 93 -9.87 -13.22 12.81
C PHE A 93 -11.28 -13.15 13.40
N ARG A 94 -12.31 -12.86 12.58
CA ARG A 94 -13.71 -13.13 12.92
C ARG A 94 -14.28 -14.19 11.97
N PRO A 95 -13.95 -15.48 12.18
CA PRO A 95 -14.86 -16.52 11.71
C PRO A 95 -16.21 -16.23 12.38
N GLY A 96 -17.29 -16.23 11.60
CA GLY A 96 -18.61 -15.85 12.07
C GLY A 96 -18.98 -16.54 13.38
N LYS A 97 -19.78 -15.86 14.19
CA LYS A 97 -20.51 -16.42 15.35
C LYS A 97 -21.42 -17.58 14.91
N GLY A 98 -20.86 -18.72 14.53
CA GLY A 98 -21.61 -19.78 13.85
C GLY A 98 -20.80 -21.01 13.48
N ARG A 99 -20.11 -21.62 14.45
CA ARG A 99 -20.09 -23.09 14.63
C ARG A 99 -19.40 -23.43 15.95
N ILE A 100 -20.23 -23.63 16.98
CA ILE A 100 -19.88 -24.50 18.10
C ILE A 100 -20.18 -25.90 17.55
N LEU A 101 -19.14 -26.67 17.28
CA LEU A 101 -19.22 -28.14 17.20
C LEU A 101 -18.78 -28.67 18.57
#